data_AF-A0A6N8B9K1-F1
#
_entry.id   AF-A0A6N8B9K1-F1
#
_cell.length_a   1.000
_cell.length_b   1.000
_cell.length_c   1.000
_cell.angle_alpha   90.00
_cell.angle_beta   90.00
_cell.angle_gamma   90.00
#
_symmetry.space_group_name_H-M   'P 1'
#
loop_
_entity.id
_entity.type
_entity.pdbx_description
1 polymer ?
#
loop_
_entity_poly.entity_id
_entity_poly.type
_entity_poly.pdbx_seq_one_letter_code
_entity_poly.pdbx_strand_id
1 'polypeptide(L)'
;MRLTKLIVLFFTLLLLPGMAFANPQEQFILHEIKLGSFDVWQHTDGTWQDTDDCGDDDPYGLENKKVRETYAYPESEYASQFTPTRATIDHNFTLTDDELANAGRSESWGDFDIKYLRYLPNSYSAARESLNLEEGTVTVLKKFDLEPELMDLKDPAVRADLGMDDRDFSNMAQGWRWYTPMLVTWYGVPKENQNLKAKITSIPSEDPNPGDSITITGQITNESDTPVTTLVQWYLDSNKVYEGEVTVDETRDLTFPFSMPDRDTLVTLQVNPGHNMPPDETTWEDNKDKVTINVDALEPIINDNLYLTATSQGGEDQFGNYIPSENRTPGTAKWTDIVTAGLKTRDAPDLGSCYRLKTWKLESATIKFPKRHPDFTFGSPVEPVEKTSKAMTITGDKTATVQFKEDWSLNGAQIYDNLKGQMVPGPTYYDIETTYTMLWEYRKGRRACCGEDDCRPCCVDWNDYSKHRTYTVKTKLLVNGTGVNSLAN
;
A
#
# COMPACT_ATOMS: atom_id res chain seq x y z
N MET A 1 -47.19 -10.87 45.27
CA MET A 1 -45.75 -10.74 44.92
C MET A 1 -45.16 -12.07 44.38
N ARG A 2 -45.84 -12.73 43.43
CA ARG A 2 -45.41 -14.05 42.86
C ARG A 2 -45.69 -14.22 41.35
N LEU A 3 -46.02 -13.16 40.62
CA LEU A 3 -46.30 -13.24 39.18
C LEU A 3 -45.21 -12.59 38.30
N THR A 4 -44.39 -11.71 38.87
CA THR A 4 -43.36 -10.95 38.12
C THR A 4 -42.06 -11.71 37.88
N LYS A 5 -41.81 -12.82 38.58
CA LYS A 5 -40.61 -13.66 38.38
C LYS A 5 -40.77 -14.73 37.29
N LEU A 6 -41.99 -15.02 36.82
CA LEU A 6 -42.24 -16.02 35.78
C LEU A 6 -42.13 -15.41 34.36
N ILE A 7 -42.41 -14.11 34.20
CA ILE A 7 -42.35 -13.41 32.91
C ILE A 7 -40.90 -13.08 32.50
N VAL A 8 -40.00 -12.89 33.47
CA VAL A 8 -38.56 -12.65 33.20
C VAL A 8 -37.85 -13.94 32.76
N LEU A 9 -38.30 -15.12 33.20
CA LEU A 9 -37.72 -16.40 32.78
C LEU A 9 -38.18 -16.81 31.36
N PHE A 10 -39.39 -16.40 30.94
CA PHE A 10 -39.92 -16.68 29.60
C PHE A 10 -39.33 -15.74 28.52
N PHE A 11 -38.88 -14.53 28.90
CA PHE A 11 -38.19 -13.61 27.99
C PHE A 11 -36.71 -13.93 27.78
N THR A 12 -36.06 -14.66 28.71
CA THR A 12 -34.68 -15.14 28.53
C THR A 12 -34.57 -16.39 27.65
N LEU A 13 -35.66 -17.12 27.38
CA LEU A 13 -35.65 -18.31 26.51
C LEU A 13 -36.00 -18.03 25.04
N LEU A 14 -36.39 -16.80 24.70
CA LEU A 14 -36.76 -16.39 23.33
C LEU A 14 -35.67 -15.56 22.62
N LEU A 15 -34.50 -15.38 23.24
CA LEU A 15 -33.39 -14.55 22.71
C LEU A 15 -32.17 -15.36 22.23
N LEU A 16 -32.30 -16.67 22.06
CA LEU A 16 -31.33 -17.45 21.31
C LEU A 16 -32.04 -18.05 20.10
N PRO A 17 -32.06 -17.36 18.94
CA PRO A 17 -31.97 -18.11 17.70
C PRO A 17 -30.63 -18.83 17.78
N GLY A 18 -30.63 -20.03 18.37
CA GLY A 18 -29.60 -21.00 18.11
C GLY A 18 -29.69 -21.25 16.62
N MET A 19 -28.92 -20.49 15.85
CA MET A 19 -28.49 -20.94 14.54
C MET A 19 -27.76 -22.23 14.85
N ALA A 20 -28.49 -23.34 14.73
CA ALA A 20 -27.87 -24.64 14.62
C ALA A 20 -27.08 -24.54 13.32
N PHE A 21 -25.81 -24.12 13.43
CA PHE A 21 -24.85 -24.21 12.36
C PHE A 21 -24.95 -25.65 11.88
N ALA A 22 -25.57 -25.83 10.72
CA ALA A 22 -25.65 -27.15 10.12
C ALA A 22 -24.20 -27.56 9.92
N ASN A 23 -23.74 -28.56 10.68
CA ASN A 23 -22.40 -29.11 10.49
C ASN A 23 -22.18 -29.27 8.99
N PRO A 24 -21.06 -28.78 8.44
CA PRO A 24 -20.83 -28.81 7.00
C PRO A 24 -21.09 -30.22 6.51
N GLN A 25 -22.08 -30.37 5.63
CA GLN A 25 -22.53 -31.68 5.17
C GLN A 25 -21.46 -32.24 4.24
N GLU A 26 -21.15 -33.53 4.38
CA GLU A 26 -20.30 -34.24 3.43
C GLU A 26 -20.91 -34.14 2.03
N GLN A 27 -20.10 -33.72 1.07
CA GLN A 27 -20.45 -33.55 -0.33
C GLN A 27 -19.57 -34.43 -1.19
N PHE A 28 -20.09 -34.76 -2.38
CA PHE A 28 -19.30 -35.33 -3.45
C PHE A 28 -18.23 -34.33 -3.90
N ILE A 29 -16.98 -34.78 -4.03
CA ILE A 29 -15.88 -33.96 -4.56
C ILE A 29 -15.67 -34.32 -6.03
N LEU A 30 -15.30 -35.58 -6.29
CA LEU A 30 -14.87 -36.02 -7.62
C LEU A 30 -14.97 -37.54 -7.82
N HIS A 31 -14.95 -37.93 -9.08
CA HIS A 31 -14.77 -39.29 -9.56
C HIS A 31 -13.42 -39.43 -10.25
N GLU A 32 -12.72 -40.54 -10.00
CA GLU A 32 -11.49 -40.91 -10.70
C GLU A 32 -11.60 -42.34 -11.21
N ILE A 33 -11.42 -42.53 -12.52
CA ILE A 33 -11.20 -43.87 -13.06
C ILE A 33 -9.73 -44.20 -12.94
N LYS A 34 -9.43 -45.23 -12.17
CA LYS A 34 -8.08 -45.82 -12.09
C LYS A 34 -8.06 -47.05 -13.00
N LEU A 35 -7.44 -46.89 -14.15
CA LEU A 35 -7.28 -47.95 -15.14
C LEU A 35 -5.99 -48.72 -14.86
N GLY A 36 -6.08 -49.78 -14.05
CA GLY A 36 -5.00 -50.75 -13.91
C GLY A 36 -5.00 -51.78 -15.03
N SER A 37 -3.86 -52.42 -15.26
CA SER A 37 -3.75 -53.66 -16.03
C SER A 37 -2.89 -54.65 -15.26
N PHE A 38 -3.16 -55.94 -15.46
CA PHE A 38 -2.32 -57.01 -14.95
C PHE A 38 -1.88 -57.88 -16.13
N ASP A 39 -0.57 -58.05 -16.28
CA ASP A 39 0.00 -58.87 -17.34
C ASP A 39 0.61 -60.13 -16.73
N VAL A 40 0.54 -61.24 -17.42
CA VAL A 40 1.33 -62.42 -17.05
C VAL A 40 2.17 -62.86 -18.23
N TRP A 41 3.35 -63.38 -17.93
CA TRP A 41 4.36 -63.72 -18.93
C TRP A 41 4.91 -65.11 -18.67
N GLN A 42 4.90 -65.95 -19.71
CA GLN A 42 5.61 -67.22 -19.70
C GLN A 42 6.87 -67.10 -20.55
N HIS A 43 8.02 -67.38 -19.94
CA HIS A 43 9.31 -67.41 -20.60
C HIS A 43 9.49 -68.67 -21.47
N THR A 44 10.54 -68.65 -22.29
CA THR A 44 10.82 -69.72 -23.26
C THR A 44 11.19 -71.06 -22.63
N ASP A 45 11.61 -71.05 -21.37
CA ASP A 45 11.90 -72.22 -20.55
C ASP A 45 10.66 -72.76 -19.80
N GLY A 46 9.51 -72.12 -19.97
CA GLY A 46 8.24 -72.49 -19.36
C GLY A 46 7.99 -71.88 -17.97
N THR A 47 8.94 -71.12 -17.43
CA THR A 47 8.75 -70.39 -16.16
C THR A 47 7.82 -69.20 -16.33
N TRP A 48 7.11 -68.85 -15.27
CA TRP A 48 6.20 -67.71 -15.25
C TRP A 48 6.86 -66.54 -14.53
N GLN A 49 6.60 -65.33 -15.01
CA GLN A 49 7.06 -64.12 -14.37
C GLN A 49 6.19 -63.82 -13.14
N ASP A 50 6.80 -63.36 -12.06
CA ASP A 50 6.14 -62.65 -10.96
C ASP A 50 5.98 -61.18 -11.39
N THR A 51 4.79 -60.80 -11.86
CA THR A 51 4.56 -59.48 -12.47
C THR A 51 4.41 -58.39 -11.43
N ASP A 52 3.89 -58.71 -10.24
CA ASP A 52 3.71 -57.73 -9.15
C ASP A 52 4.78 -57.78 -8.05
N ASP A 53 5.85 -58.56 -8.27
CA ASP A 53 7.01 -58.70 -7.37
C ASP A 53 6.59 -59.15 -5.96
N CYS A 54 5.58 -60.04 -5.89
CA CYS A 54 5.06 -60.55 -4.62
C CYS A 54 5.88 -61.73 -4.06
N GLY A 55 6.86 -62.22 -4.81
CA GLY A 55 7.74 -63.34 -4.52
C GLY A 55 7.23 -64.70 -5.04
N ASP A 56 6.09 -64.72 -5.74
CA ASP A 56 5.45 -65.92 -6.28
C ASP A 56 5.18 -65.71 -7.77
N ASP A 57 5.52 -66.70 -8.60
CA ASP A 57 5.23 -66.66 -10.04
C ASP A 57 3.71 -66.49 -10.30
N ASP A 58 3.35 -65.82 -11.40
CA ASP A 58 1.96 -65.61 -11.83
C ASP A 58 1.55 -66.53 -13.01
N PRO A 59 1.30 -67.83 -12.78
CA PRO A 59 0.89 -68.71 -13.85
C PRO A 59 -0.51 -68.38 -14.35
N TYR A 60 -0.72 -68.51 -15.65
CA TYR A 60 -2.07 -68.55 -16.22
C TYR A 60 -2.93 -69.63 -15.52
N GLY A 61 -4.17 -69.28 -15.19
CA GLY A 61 -5.07 -70.11 -14.38
C GLY A 61 -4.89 -69.96 -12.86
N LEU A 62 -4.03 -69.06 -12.37
CA LEU A 62 -3.95 -68.77 -10.94
C LEU A 62 -5.26 -68.14 -10.45
N GLU A 63 -5.93 -68.85 -9.53
CA GLU A 63 -7.13 -68.36 -8.87
C GLU A 63 -6.81 -67.47 -7.65
N ASN A 64 -7.71 -66.53 -7.34
CA ASN A 64 -7.66 -65.68 -6.16
C ASN A 64 -6.37 -64.83 -6.02
N LYS A 65 -5.80 -64.36 -7.14
CA LYS A 65 -4.68 -63.39 -7.12
C LYS A 65 -5.13 -62.14 -6.38
N LYS A 66 -4.20 -61.56 -5.59
CA LYS A 66 -4.44 -60.37 -4.75
C LYS A 66 -3.40 -59.32 -5.05
N VAL A 67 -3.85 -58.17 -5.53
CA VAL A 67 -2.98 -57.02 -5.82
C VAL A 67 -3.41 -55.85 -4.96
N ARG A 68 -2.44 -55.17 -4.34
CA ARG A 68 -2.68 -53.97 -3.53
C ARG A 68 -2.14 -52.75 -4.24
N GLU A 69 -2.98 -51.74 -4.34
CA GLU A 69 -2.59 -50.45 -4.95
C GLU A 69 -3.07 -49.31 -4.06
N THR A 70 -2.27 -48.26 -3.94
CA THR A 70 -2.60 -47.07 -3.14
C THR A 70 -2.76 -45.88 -4.06
N TYR A 71 -3.82 -45.10 -3.82
CA TYR A 71 -4.18 -43.94 -4.60
C TYR A 71 -4.26 -42.72 -3.70
N ALA A 72 -3.66 -41.62 -4.16
CA ALA A 72 -3.73 -40.34 -3.47
C ALA A 72 -4.90 -39.50 -3.99
N TYR A 73 -5.51 -38.76 -3.07
CA TYR A 73 -6.42 -37.67 -3.34
C TYR A 73 -5.68 -36.56 -4.12
N PRO A 74 -6.26 -36.01 -5.18
CA PRO A 74 -5.62 -34.96 -5.98
C PRO A 74 -5.57 -33.61 -5.24
N GLU A 75 -4.66 -33.51 -4.27
CA GLU A 75 -4.53 -32.36 -3.36
C GLU A 75 -4.36 -31.03 -4.12
N SER A 76 -3.59 -31.02 -5.21
CA SER A 76 -3.31 -29.80 -5.97
C SER A 76 -4.56 -29.12 -6.54
N GLU A 77 -5.64 -29.87 -6.75
CA GLU A 77 -6.86 -29.36 -7.38
C GLU A 77 -7.94 -29.01 -6.36
N TYR A 78 -8.04 -29.77 -5.26
CA TYR A 78 -9.19 -29.70 -4.37
C TYR A 78 -8.85 -29.42 -2.89
N ALA A 79 -7.58 -29.46 -2.48
CA ALA A 79 -7.23 -29.28 -1.07
C ALA A 79 -7.55 -27.88 -0.53
N SER A 80 -7.67 -26.85 -1.38
CA SER A 80 -8.12 -25.51 -0.95
C SER A 80 -9.63 -25.43 -0.72
N GLN A 81 -10.41 -26.32 -1.35
CA GLN A 81 -11.86 -26.24 -1.38
C GLN A 81 -12.53 -27.25 -0.44
N PHE A 82 -11.92 -28.41 -0.23
CA PHE A 82 -12.50 -29.50 0.54
C PHE A 82 -11.49 -30.11 1.52
N THR A 83 -12.01 -30.61 2.63
CA THR A 83 -11.32 -31.57 3.49
C THR A 83 -11.89 -32.95 3.21
N PRO A 84 -11.11 -33.91 2.67
CA PRO A 84 -11.62 -35.25 2.36
C PRO A 84 -12.05 -35.97 3.64
N THR A 85 -13.22 -36.61 3.59
CA THR A 85 -13.80 -37.34 4.72
C THR A 85 -14.05 -38.81 4.41
N ARG A 86 -14.17 -39.17 3.12
CA ARG A 86 -14.45 -40.53 2.70
C ARG A 86 -14.01 -40.79 1.26
N ALA A 87 -13.55 -42.01 1.02
CA ALA A 87 -13.40 -42.57 -0.33
C ALA A 87 -14.19 -43.88 -0.46
N THR A 88 -14.82 -44.10 -1.60
CA THR A 88 -15.46 -45.37 -1.98
C THR A 88 -14.86 -45.93 -3.26
N ILE A 89 -14.89 -47.26 -3.38
CA ILE A 89 -14.34 -48.00 -4.52
C ILE A 89 -15.47 -48.81 -5.14
N ASP A 90 -15.63 -48.67 -6.45
CA ASP A 90 -16.53 -49.50 -7.24
C ASP A 90 -15.80 -50.08 -8.45
N HIS A 91 -16.01 -51.36 -8.73
CA HIS A 91 -15.46 -52.05 -9.91
C HIS A 91 -16.56 -52.42 -10.92
N ASN A 92 -17.83 -52.32 -10.52
CA ASN A 92 -18.98 -52.59 -11.37
C ASN A 92 -19.79 -51.31 -11.54
N PHE A 93 -19.19 -50.35 -12.24
CA PHE A 93 -19.75 -49.01 -12.44
C PHE A 93 -20.22 -48.82 -13.89
N THR A 94 -21.16 -47.91 -14.07
CA THR A 94 -21.60 -47.43 -15.39
C THR A 94 -21.72 -45.93 -15.32
N LEU A 95 -21.11 -45.22 -16.27
CA LEU A 95 -21.13 -43.75 -16.34
C LEU A 95 -21.76 -43.28 -17.64
N THR A 96 -22.31 -42.07 -17.60
CA THR A 96 -22.59 -41.29 -18.80
C THR A 96 -21.28 -40.76 -19.41
N ASP A 97 -21.31 -40.33 -20.67
CA ASP A 97 -20.13 -39.74 -21.33
C ASP A 97 -19.61 -38.50 -20.57
N ASP A 98 -20.51 -37.69 -20.01
CA ASP A 98 -20.14 -36.51 -19.21
C ASP A 98 -19.48 -36.90 -17.88
N GLU A 99 -19.99 -37.91 -17.19
CA GLU A 99 -19.37 -38.42 -15.96
C GLU A 99 -18.01 -39.07 -16.22
N LEU A 100 -17.87 -39.77 -17.35
CA LEU A 100 -16.60 -40.34 -17.81
C LEU A 100 -15.57 -39.25 -18.11
N ALA A 101 -16.00 -38.17 -18.78
CA ALA A 101 -15.15 -37.02 -19.04
C ALA A 101 -14.70 -36.32 -17.75
N ASN A 102 -15.63 -36.13 -16.79
CA ASN A 102 -15.33 -35.59 -15.48
C ASN A 102 -14.40 -36.49 -14.64
N ALA A 103 -14.31 -37.78 -14.98
CA ALA A 103 -13.38 -38.73 -14.37
C ALA A 103 -12.01 -38.81 -15.08
N GLY A 104 -11.72 -37.85 -15.98
CA GLY A 104 -10.41 -37.70 -16.63
C GLY A 104 -10.22 -38.52 -17.91
N ARG A 105 -11.30 -38.97 -18.55
CA ARG A 105 -11.27 -39.71 -19.82
C ARG A 105 -11.77 -38.84 -20.98
N SER A 106 -11.47 -39.23 -22.22
CA SER A 106 -11.83 -38.43 -23.41
C SER A 106 -12.63 -39.20 -24.45
N GLU A 107 -12.65 -40.52 -24.35
CA GLU A 107 -13.44 -41.44 -25.15
C GLU A 107 -14.91 -41.51 -24.69
N SER A 108 -15.79 -42.06 -25.52
CA SER A 108 -17.17 -42.36 -25.11
C SER A 108 -17.24 -43.55 -24.16
N TRP A 109 -18.31 -43.65 -23.37
CA TRP A 109 -18.55 -44.80 -22.50
C TRP A 109 -18.63 -46.11 -23.29
N GLY A 110 -19.25 -46.08 -24.47
CA GLY A 110 -19.29 -47.24 -25.36
C GLY A 110 -17.90 -47.72 -25.76
N ASP A 111 -17.01 -46.79 -26.10
CA ASP A 111 -15.62 -47.11 -26.45
C ASP A 111 -14.83 -47.60 -25.22
N PHE A 112 -15.04 -46.98 -24.06
CA PHE A 112 -14.42 -47.39 -22.79
C PHE A 112 -14.84 -48.81 -22.40
N ASP A 113 -16.13 -49.12 -22.48
CA ASP A 113 -16.68 -50.46 -22.22
C ASP A 113 -16.05 -51.51 -23.14
N ILE A 114 -16.06 -51.24 -24.45
CA ILE A 114 -15.50 -52.13 -25.46
C ILE A 114 -14.01 -52.38 -25.22
N LYS A 115 -13.25 -51.33 -24.89
CA LYS A 115 -11.79 -51.39 -24.78
C LYS A 115 -11.30 -51.96 -23.45
N TYR A 116 -12.01 -51.72 -22.35
CA TYR A 116 -11.51 -52.05 -21.01
C TYR A 116 -12.42 -53.01 -20.25
N LEU A 117 -13.74 -52.76 -20.19
CA LEU A 117 -14.66 -53.56 -19.36
C LEU A 117 -14.98 -54.94 -19.96
N ARG A 118 -14.76 -55.15 -21.27
CA ARG A 118 -14.86 -56.47 -21.89
C ARG A 118 -13.72 -57.42 -21.54
N TYR A 119 -12.61 -56.89 -21.03
CA TYR A 119 -11.41 -57.65 -20.72
C TYR A 119 -11.11 -57.66 -19.21
N LEU A 120 -12.16 -57.71 -18.39
CA LEU A 120 -12.07 -57.92 -16.94
C LEU A 120 -11.76 -59.37 -16.60
N PRO A 121 -10.81 -59.65 -15.70
CA PRO A 121 -10.49 -61.02 -15.32
C PRO A 121 -11.67 -61.72 -14.63
N ASN A 122 -11.70 -63.05 -14.61
CA ASN A 122 -12.74 -63.78 -13.88
C ASN A 122 -12.71 -63.41 -12.40
N SER A 123 -13.89 -63.44 -11.78
CA SER A 123 -14.07 -63.15 -10.36
C SER A 123 -13.50 -61.79 -9.93
N TYR A 124 -13.36 -60.84 -10.87
CA TYR A 124 -12.81 -59.53 -10.59
C TYR A 124 -13.62 -58.80 -9.53
N SER A 125 -12.92 -58.33 -8.50
CA SER A 125 -13.45 -57.42 -7.51
C SER A 125 -12.37 -56.45 -7.06
N ALA A 126 -12.78 -55.22 -6.77
CA ALA A 126 -11.94 -54.23 -6.10
C ALA A 126 -12.70 -53.69 -4.88
N ALA A 127 -12.03 -53.64 -3.74
CA ALA A 127 -12.60 -53.13 -2.50
C ALA A 127 -11.56 -52.34 -1.71
N ARG A 128 -12.03 -51.31 -0.99
CA ARG A 128 -11.20 -50.53 -0.08
C ARG A 128 -10.65 -51.42 1.04
N GLU A 129 -9.33 -51.52 1.14
CA GLU A 129 -8.63 -52.20 2.24
C GLU A 129 -8.40 -51.23 3.41
N SER A 130 -7.91 -50.02 3.13
CA SER A 130 -7.68 -48.96 4.12
C SER A 130 -7.88 -47.56 3.54
N LEU A 131 -8.08 -46.58 4.43
CA LEU A 131 -8.20 -45.15 4.11
C LEU A 131 -7.42 -44.36 5.16
N ASN A 132 -6.43 -43.57 4.71
CA ASN A 132 -5.70 -42.63 5.53
C ASN A 132 -6.09 -41.20 5.10
N LEU A 133 -7.01 -40.57 5.86
CA LEU A 133 -7.49 -39.23 5.54
C LEU A 133 -6.45 -38.14 5.78
N GLU A 134 -5.49 -38.35 6.69
CA GLU A 134 -4.43 -37.38 6.97
C GLU A 134 -3.44 -37.27 5.81
N GLU A 135 -3.13 -38.40 5.17
CA GLU A 135 -2.29 -38.47 3.97
C GLU A 135 -3.09 -38.33 2.67
N GLY A 136 -4.43 -38.27 2.76
CA GLY A 136 -5.30 -38.29 1.59
C GLY A 136 -5.16 -39.57 0.75
N THR A 137 -4.86 -40.73 1.32
CA THR A 137 -4.62 -41.97 0.56
C THR A 137 -5.68 -43.05 0.80
N VAL A 138 -6.01 -43.80 -0.25
CA VAL A 138 -6.87 -44.99 -0.18
C VAL A 138 -6.13 -46.20 -0.75
N THR A 139 -6.05 -47.27 0.02
CA THR A 139 -5.48 -48.55 -0.44
C THR A 139 -6.62 -49.48 -0.86
N VAL A 140 -6.48 -50.04 -2.05
CA VAL A 140 -7.44 -50.94 -2.67
C VAL A 140 -6.85 -52.33 -2.81
N LEU A 141 -7.62 -53.32 -2.38
CA LEU A 141 -7.35 -54.73 -2.64
C LEU A 141 -8.16 -55.19 -3.85
N LYS A 142 -7.45 -55.54 -4.92
CA LYS A 142 -8.01 -56.18 -6.11
C LYS A 142 -7.91 -57.69 -5.94
N LYS A 143 -8.97 -58.41 -6.32
CA LYS A 143 -8.98 -59.88 -6.38
C LYS A 143 -9.51 -60.34 -7.73
N PHE A 144 -8.87 -61.32 -8.32
CA PHE A 144 -9.26 -61.86 -9.61
C PHE A 144 -8.58 -63.21 -9.88
N ASP A 145 -9.10 -63.92 -10.87
CA ASP A 145 -8.51 -65.15 -11.40
C ASP A 145 -7.85 -64.85 -12.75
N LEU A 146 -6.67 -65.42 -12.98
CA LEU A 146 -5.89 -65.27 -14.22
C LEU A 146 -6.39 -66.21 -15.33
N GLU A 147 -7.71 -66.28 -15.52
CA GLU A 147 -8.40 -67.07 -16.55
C GLU A 147 -9.81 -66.51 -16.85
N PRO A 148 -10.41 -66.81 -18.02
CA PRO A 148 -9.73 -67.23 -19.23
C PRO A 148 -8.89 -66.08 -19.82
N GLU A 149 -8.07 -66.39 -20.83
CA GLU A 149 -7.34 -65.41 -21.63
C GLU A 149 -8.31 -64.40 -22.26
N LEU A 150 -8.08 -63.10 -22.05
CA LEU A 150 -8.92 -62.03 -22.61
C LEU A 150 -8.21 -61.22 -23.69
N MET A 151 -6.90 -60.99 -23.54
CA MET A 151 -6.06 -60.38 -24.58
C MET A 151 -4.76 -61.17 -24.72
N ASP A 152 -4.61 -61.89 -25.83
CA ASP A 152 -3.38 -62.61 -26.18
C ASP A 152 -2.33 -61.62 -26.69
N LEU A 153 -1.28 -61.40 -25.89
CA LEU A 153 -0.19 -60.48 -26.24
C LEU A 153 0.72 -61.07 -27.34
N LYS A 154 0.56 -62.33 -27.76
CA LYS A 154 1.21 -62.83 -28.97
C LYS A 154 0.59 -62.28 -30.24
N ASP A 155 -0.70 -61.90 -30.21
CA ASP A 155 -1.38 -61.35 -31.37
C ASP A 155 -0.80 -59.97 -31.71
N PRO A 156 -0.14 -59.79 -32.89
CA PRO A 156 0.42 -58.51 -33.28
C PRO A 156 -0.63 -57.39 -33.36
N ALA A 157 -1.90 -57.72 -33.64
CA ALA A 157 -2.98 -56.73 -33.68
C ALA A 157 -3.31 -56.20 -32.28
N VAL A 158 -3.36 -57.08 -31.28
CA VAL A 158 -3.54 -56.68 -29.87
C VAL A 158 -2.37 -55.82 -29.41
N ARG A 159 -1.13 -56.23 -29.70
CA ARG A 159 0.06 -55.43 -29.36
C ARG A 159 0.05 -54.05 -30.00
N ALA A 160 -0.34 -53.97 -31.27
CA ALA A 160 -0.45 -52.69 -31.98
C ALA A 160 -1.49 -51.75 -31.34
N ASP A 161 -2.65 -52.26 -30.90
CA ASP A 161 -3.68 -51.44 -30.21
C ASP A 161 -3.23 -50.98 -28.81
N LEU A 162 -2.37 -51.77 -28.16
CA LEU A 162 -1.73 -51.42 -26.88
C LEU A 162 -0.52 -50.50 -27.05
N GLY A 163 -0.10 -50.19 -28.28
CA GLY A 163 1.10 -49.39 -28.57
C GLY A 163 2.42 -50.10 -28.24
N MET A 164 2.42 -51.42 -28.12
CA MET A 164 3.62 -52.23 -27.89
C MET A 164 4.32 -52.53 -29.23
N ASP A 165 5.63 -52.35 -29.30
CA ASP A 165 6.39 -52.67 -30.50
C ASP A 165 7.09 -54.05 -30.41
N ASP A 166 7.64 -54.54 -31.52
CA ASP A 166 8.30 -55.86 -31.60
C ASP A 166 9.59 -55.96 -30.75
N ARG A 167 10.11 -54.85 -30.22
CA ARG A 167 11.25 -54.83 -29.30
C ARG A 167 10.80 -55.04 -27.85
N ASP A 168 9.55 -54.72 -27.55
CA ASP A 168 8.96 -54.89 -26.22
C ASP A 168 8.51 -56.34 -25.97
N PHE A 169 8.41 -57.17 -27.02
CA PHE A 169 7.91 -58.54 -26.96
C PHE A 169 8.86 -59.52 -27.67
N SER A 170 9.39 -60.51 -26.94
CA SER A 170 10.08 -61.63 -27.57
C SER A 170 9.07 -62.54 -28.25
N ASN A 171 9.25 -62.84 -29.55
CA ASN A 171 8.42 -63.78 -30.31
C ASN A 171 8.30 -65.18 -29.69
N MET A 172 9.12 -65.51 -28.70
CA MET A 172 9.11 -66.79 -28.00
C MET A 172 8.40 -66.74 -26.63
N ALA A 173 8.03 -65.56 -26.11
CA ALA A 173 7.28 -65.42 -24.88
C ALA A 173 5.77 -65.64 -25.11
N GLN A 174 5.06 -66.11 -24.09
CA GLN A 174 3.59 -66.06 -24.05
C GLN A 174 3.20 -64.98 -23.07
N GLY A 175 2.14 -64.23 -23.36
CA GLY A 175 1.67 -63.22 -22.43
C GLY A 175 0.21 -62.88 -22.61
N TRP A 176 -0.42 -62.48 -21.51
CA TRP A 176 -1.83 -62.12 -21.48
C TRP A 176 -2.01 -60.88 -20.63
N ARG A 177 -2.98 -60.04 -21.02
CA ARG A 177 -3.37 -58.85 -20.28
C ARG A 177 -4.83 -58.92 -19.85
N TRP A 178 -5.09 -58.46 -18.64
CA TRP A 178 -6.42 -58.13 -18.13
C TRP A 178 -6.45 -56.66 -17.70
N TYR A 179 -7.59 -56.00 -17.89
CA TYR A 179 -7.80 -54.67 -17.31
C TYR A 179 -8.44 -54.81 -15.94
N THR A 180 -7.98 -53.99 -14.98
CA THR A 180 -8.53 -53.88 -13.64
C THR A 180 -9.00 -52.45 -13.37
N PRO A 181 -9.97 -51.92 -14.16
CA PRO A 181 -10.51 -50.60 -13.94
C PRO A 181 -11.31 -50.57 -12.65
N MET A 182 -11.32 -49.41 -12.02
CA MET A 182 -12.21 -49.11 -10.90
C MET A 182 -12.49 -47.61 -10.82
N LEU A 183 -13.60 -47.27 -10.18
CA LEU A 183 -14.01 -45.92 -9.87
C LEU A 183 -13.69 -45.63 -8.40
N VAL A 184 -12.86 -44.60 -8.18
CA VAL A 184 -12.64 -44.01 -6.86
C VAL A 184 -13.52 -42.78 -6.74
N THR A 185 -14.42 -42.76 -5.76
CA THR A 185 -15.24 -41.58 -5.46
C THR A 185 -14.76 -40.96 -4.16
N TRP A 186 -14.40 -39.68 -4.22
CA TRP A 186 -14.01 -38.90 -3.05
C TRP A 186 -15.16 -38.02 -2.56
N TYR A 187 -15.32 -37.97 -1.26
CA TYR A 187 -16.24 -37.12 -0.55
C TYR A 187 -15.50 -36.30 0.49
N GLY A 188 -16.02 -35.12 0.80
CA GLY A 188 -15.45 -34.22 1.79
C GLY A 188 -16.40 -33.16 2.23
N VAL A 189 -15.98 -32.39 3.22
CA VAL A 189 -16.68 -31.17 3.65
C VAL A 189 -16.02 -29.97 2.99
N PRO A 190 -16.81 -29.02 2.44
CA PRO A 190 -16.26 -27.75 1.98
C PRO A 190 -15.47 -27.09 3.12
N LYS A 191 -14.28 -26.57 2.80
CA LYS A 191 -13.60 -25.65 3.70
C LYS A 191 -14.38 -24.33 3.71
N GLU A 192 -14.47 -23.68 4.86
CA GLU A 192 -14.98 -22.32 4.90
C GLU A 192 -14.05 -21.46 4.04
N ASN A 193 -14.61 -20.74 3.07
CA ASN A 193 -13.83 -19.76 2.31
C ASN A 193 -13.48 -18.62 3.26
N GLN A 194 -12.31 -18.72 3.88
CA GLN A 194 -11.77 -17.63 4.68
C GLN A 194 -10.89 -16.79 3.77
N ASN A 195 -11.18 -15.50 3.72
CA ASN A 195 -10.37 -14.57 2.96
C ASN A 195 -10.50 -13.18 3.57
N LEU A 196 -9.36 -12.59 3.91
CA LEU A 196 -9.28 -11.21 4.34
C LEU A 196 -8.83 -10.35 3.15
N LYS A 197 -9.26 -9.10 3.14
CA LYS A 197 -8.84 -8.11 2.14
C LYS A 197 -8.56 -6.81 2.83
N ALA A 198 -7.49 -6.12 2.44
CA ALA A 198 -7.19 -4.76 2.90
C ALA A 198 -7.36 -3.77 1.74
N LYS A 199 -7.95 -2.61 2.03
CA LYS A 199 -8.08 -1.52 1.06
C LYS A 199 -8.02 -0.16 1.73
N ILE A 200 -7.22 0.76 1.22
CA ILE A 200 -7.22 2.15 1.68
C ILE A 200 -8.35 2.89 0.95
N THR A 201 -9.37 3.30 1.71
CA THR A 201 -10.62 3.86 1.17
C THR A 201 -10.68 5.39 1.24
N SER A 202 -9.88 6.01 2.12
CA SER A 202 -9.85 7.46 2.29
C SER A 202 -8.43 7.99 2.52
N ILE A 203 -8.07 9.00 1.74
CA ILE A 203 -6.86 9.82 1.86
C ILE A 203 -7.26 11.31 1.87
N PRO A 204 -6.39 12.22 2.32
CA PRO A 204 -6.65 13.66 2.23
C PRO A 204 -7.00 14.08 0.79
N SER A 205 -8.02 14.92 0.64
CA SER A 205 -8.46 15.44 -0.67
C SER A 205 -7.52 16.49 -1.26
N GLU A 206 -6.69 17.10 -0.41
CA GLU A 206 -5.65 18.06 -0.76
C GLU A 206 -4.31 17.56 -0.22
N ASP A 207 -3.22 17.94 -0.88
CA ASP A 207 -1.89 17.56 -0.42
C ASP A 207 -1.56 18.29 0.90
N PRO A 208 -1.24 17.58 1.99
CA PRO A 208 -0.88 18.19 3.27
C PRO A 208 0.46 18.92 3.22
N ASN A 209 0.65 19.91 4.08
CA ASN A 209 1.96 20.50 4.37
C ASN A 209 2.74 19.61 5.35
N PRO A 210 4.08 19.73 5.40
CA PRO A 210 4.86 19.06 6.45
C PRO A 210 4.37 19.47 7.84
N GLY A 211 4.20 18.47 8.71
CA GLY A 211 3.71 18.64 10.07
C GLY A 211 2.19 18.59 10.22
N ASP A 212 1.42 18.71 9.13
CA ASP A 212 -0.04 18.61 9.18
C ASP A 212 -0.46 17.24 9.76
N SER A 213 -1.42 17.26 10.67
CA SER A 213 -2.02 16.03 11.21
C SER A 213 -3.04 15.51 10.22
N ILE A 214 -2.77 14.37 9.61
CA ILE A 214 -3.65 13.71 8.64
C ILE A 214 -4.19 12.40 9.21
N THR A 215 -5.39 12.02 8.76
CA THR A 215 -6.02 10.75 9.09
C THR A 215 -6.37 10.05 7.79
N ILE A 216 -5.94 8.80 7.67
CA ILE A 216 -6.34 7.91 6.58
C ILE A 216 -7.30 6.84 7.09
N THR A 217 -8.12 6.31 6.19
CA THR A 217 -9.03 5.20 6.48
C THR A 217 -8.69 4.00 5.61
N GLY A 218 -8.45 2.87 6.25
CA GLY A 218 -8.40 1.56 5.65
C GLY A 218 -9.68 0.79 5.95
N GLN A 219 -10.09 -0.07 5.03
CA GLN A 219 -11.17 -1.03 5.22
C GLN A 219 -10.57 -2.43 5.12
N ILE A 220 -10.96 -3.29 6.05
CA ILE A 220 -10.69 -4.72 6.00
C ILE A 220 -12.00 -5.44 5.75
N THR A 221 -12.02 -6.37 4.80
CA THR A 221 -13.17 -7.22 4.49
C THR A 221 -12.85 -8.65 4.89
N ASN A 222 -13.81 -9.35 5.49
CA ASN A 222 -13.77 -10.78 5.76
C ASN A 222 -14.86 -11.46 4.92
N GLU A 223 -14.48 -12.40 4.07
CA GLU A 223 -15.42 -13.13 3.20
C GLU A 223 -15.95 -14.42 3.83
N SER A 224 -15.52 -14.75 5.05
CA SER A 224 -16.08 -15.88 5.79
C SER A 224 -17.37 -15.52 6.52
N ASP A 225 -18.19 -16.54 6.82
CA ASP A 225 -19.44 -16.38 7.58
C ASP A 225 -19.20 -16.20 9.09
N THR A 226 -17.96 -16.34 9.56
CA THR A 226 -17.59 -16.23 10.97
C THR A 226 -16.64 -15.05 11.21
N PRO A 227 -16.82 -14.27 12.29
CA PRO A 227 -15.91 -13.18 12.58
C PRO A 227 -14.47 -13.68 12.84
N VAL A 228 -13.50 -13.06 12.17
CA VAL A 228 -12.08 -13.40 12.28
C VAL A 228 -11.35 -12.36 13.11
N THR A 229 -10.54 -12.81 14.08
CA THR A 229 -9.61 -11.94 14.81
C THR A 229 -8.20 -12.12 14.26
N THR A 230 -7.58 -11.02 13.82
CA THR A 230 -6.30 -11.03 13.09
C THR A 230 -5.43 -9.82 13.44
N LEU A 231 -4.17 -9.84 13.02
CA LEU A 231 -3.25 -8.71 13.15
C LEU A 231 -3.35 -7.75 11.96
N VAL A 232 -3.30 -6.46 12.26
CA VAL A 232 -3.21 -5.38 11.27
C VAL A 232 -2.00 -4.53 11.53
N GLN A 233 -1.33 -4.13 10.46
CA GLN A 233 -0.17 -3.25 10.50
C GLN A 233 -0.35 -2.06 9.56
N TRP A 234 0.07 -0.88 10.02
CA TRP A 234 0.28 0.28 9.17
C TRP A 234 1.78 0.56 9.04
N TYR A 235 2.21 0.91 7.83
CA TYR A 235 3.56 1.35 7.55
C TYR A 235 3.55 2.74 6.92
N LEU A 236 4.52 3.56 7.32
CA LEU A 236 4.93 4.76 6.58
C LEU A 236 6.29 4.46 5.96
N ASP A 237 6.35 4.51 4.63
CA ASP A 237 7.43 3.98 3.82
C ASP A 237 7.70 2.50 4.15
N SER A 238 8.86 2.19 4.74
CA SER A 238 9.23 0.85 5.20
C SER A 238 9.15 0.70 6.72
N ASN A 239 8.71 1.74 7.45
CA ASN A 239 8.67 1.73 8.91
C ASN A 239 7.28 1.33 9.40
N LYS A 240 7.20 0.25 10.17
CA LYS A 240 5.97 -0.15 10.88
C LYS A 240 5.67 0.89 11.95
N VAL A 241 4.53 1.56 11.82
CA VAL A 241 4.11 2.65 12.73
C VAL A 241 2.94 2.23 13.63
N TYR A 242 2.21 1.18 13.24
CA TYR A 242 1.14 0.60 14.04
C TYR A 242 1.12 -0.92 13.86
N GLU A 243 0.76 -1.61 14.93
CA GLU A 243 0.41 -3.02 14.96
C GLU A 243 -0.66 -3.24 16.02
N GLY A 244 -1.71 -3.98 15.68
CA GLY A 244 -2.76 -4.32 16.64
C GLY A 244 -3.71 -5.38 16.11
N GLU A 245 -4.38 -6.06 17.03
CA GLU A 245 -5.41 -7.04 16.70
C GLU A 245 -6.74 -6.34 16.35
N VAL A 246 -7.46 -6.91 15.39
CA VAL A 246 -8.79 -6.48 15.00
C VAL A 246 -9.69 -7.71 14.81
N THR A 247 -10.95 -7.60 15.23
CA THR A 247 -11.99 -8.57 14.86
C THR A 247 -12.83 -7.99 13.73
N VAL A 248 -12.98 -8.75 12.64
CA VAL A 248 -13.71 -8.37 11.42
C VAL A 248 -14.85 -9.38 11.24
N ASP A 249 -16.10 -8.92 11.20
CA ASP A 249 -17.23 -9.79 10.87
C ASP A 249 -17.39 -9.93 9.35
N GLU A 250 -17.75 -8.85 8.67
CA GLU A 250 -17.88 -8.70 7.22
C GLU A 250 -16.96 -7.57 6.76
N THR A 251 -17.06 -6.39 7.39
CA THR A 251 -16.19 -5.24 7.09
C THR A 251 -15.80 -4.47 8.34
N ARG A 252 -14.58 -3.95 8.36
CA ARG A 252 -14.08 -3.13 9.45
C ARG A 252 -13.24 -1.97 8.93
N ASP A 253 -13.72 -0.76 9.17
CA ASP A 253 -12.93 0.44 8.92
C ASP A 253 -11.96 0.71 10.08
N LEU A 254 -10.73 1.08 9.72
CA LEU A 254 -9.64 1.44 10.61
C LEU A 254 -9.10 2.81 10.22
N THR A 255 -9.00 3.71 11.19
CA THR A 255 -8.42 5.02 10.98
C THR A 255 -7.02 5.08 11.57
N PHE A 256 -6.10 5.73 10.86
CA PHE A 256 -4.72 5.91 11.30
C PHE A 256 -4.31 7.39 11.21
N PRO A 257 -4.22 8.10 12.35
CA PRO A 257 -3.71 9.47 12.36
C PRO A 257 -2.18 9.49 12.38
N PHE A 258 -1.57 10.36 11.59
CA PHE A 258 -0.12 10.65 11.66
C PHE A 258 0.20 12.09 11.24
N SER A 259 1.40 12.56 11.59
CA SER A 259 1.91 13.87 11.17
C SER A 259 2.71 13.71 9.88
N MET A 260 2.37 14.51 8.86
CA MET A 260 2.96 14.38 7.53
C MET A 260 4.46 14.73 7.55
N PRO A 261 5.36 13.87 7.04
CA PRO A 261 6.77 14.20 6.86
C PRO A 261 7.00 15.36 5.87
N ASP A 262 8.24 15.84 5.78
CA ASP A 262 8.70 16.85 4.80
C ASP A 262 8.92 16.27 3.38
N ARG A 263 8.30 15.13 3.10
CA ARG A 263 8.40 14.40 1.84
C ARG A 263 7.17 13.54 1.62
N ASP A 264 6.92 13.19 0.36
CA ASP A 264 5.87 12.23 0.02
C ASP A 264 6.09 10.93 0.78
N THR A 265 4.99 10.33 1.23
CA THR A 265 5.02 9.18 2.14
C THR A 265 4.20 8.06 1.54
N LEU A 266 4.81 6.88 1.38
CA LEU A 266 4.09 5.67 0.98
C LEU A 266 3.41 5.08 2.21
N VAL A 267 2.09 5.04 2.23
CA VAL A 267 1.34 4.38 3.29
C VAL A 267 0.96 2.97 2.84
N THR A 268 1.22 1.98 3.67
CA THR A 268 0.80 0.59 3.44
C THR A 268 -0.09 0.13 4.59
N LEU A 269 -1.22 -0.47 4.25
CA LEU A 269 -2.07 -1.23 5.15
C LEU A 269 -1.87 -2.71 4.86
N GLN A 270 -1.69 -3.52 5.90
CA GLN A 270 -1.58 -4.97 5.77
C GLN A 270 -2.42 -5.65 6.86
N VAL A 271 -3.18 -6.67 6.48
CA VAL A 271 -3.94 -7.57 7.38
C VAL A 271 -3.32 -8.96 7.34
N ASN A 272 -3.41 -9.72 8.43
CA ASN A 272 -2.83 -11.05 8.62
C ASN A 272 -1.41 -11.22 8.04
N PRO A 273 -0.45 -10.35 8.39
CA PRO A 273 0.88 -10.36 7.81
C PRO A 273 1.68 -11.65 8.08
N GLY A 274 1.28 -12.44 9.09
CA GLY A 274 1.91 -13.71 9.46
C GLY A 274 1.31 -14.93 8.78
N HIS A 275 0.26 -14.76 7.98
CA HIS A 275 -0.46 -15.82 7.30
C HIS A 275 -0.92 -16.95 8.24
N ASN A 276 -1.39 -16.56 9.43
CA ASN A 276 -1.66 -17.49 10.52
C ASN A 276 -2.97 -17.21 11.27
N MET A 277 -3.64 -16.10 10.99
CA MET A 277 -4.91 -15.70 11.62
C MET A 277 -5.88 -15.10 10.59
N PRO A 278 -6.58 -15.93 9.79
CA PRO A 278 -6.56 -17.39 9.81
C PRO A 278 -5.38 -17.96 9.00
N PRO A 279 -4.98 -19.23 9.17
CA PRO A 279 -3.87 -19.84 8.43
C PRO A 279 -4.25 -20.33 7.01
N ASP A 280 -5.54 -20.41 6.71
CA ASP A 280 -6.12 -21.07 5.55
C ASP A 280 -6.88 -20.11 4.64
N GLU A 281 -6.37 -18.89 4.47
CA GLU A 281 -6.95 -17.95 3.53
C GLU A 281 -6.85 -18.43 2.07
N THR A 282 -7.89 -18.16 1.28
CA THR A 282 -7.93 -18.55 -0.15
C THR A 282 -6.88 -17.81 -0.99
N THR A 283 -6.49 -16.59 -0.59
CA THR A 283 -5.42 -15.78 -1.20
C THR A 283 -4.75 -14.91 -0.13
N TRP A 284 -3.52 -14.48 -0.41
CA TRP A 284 -2.71 -13.62 0.46
C TRP A 284 -2.35 -12.29 -0.19
N GLU A 285 -2.58 -12.15 -1.50
CA GLU A 285 -2.11 -10.99 -2.28
C GLU A 285 -2.97 -9.74 -2.03
N ASP A 286 -4.24 -9.94 -1.68
CA ASP A 286 -5.25 -8.95 -1.32
C ASP A 286 -5.23 -8.55 0.16
N ASN A 287 -4.36 -9.16 0.96
CA ASN A 287 -4.12 -8.78 2.35
C ASN A 287 -3.31 -7.48 2.51
N LYS A 288 -3.02 -6.79 1.42
CA LYS A 288 -2.18 -5.60 1.42
C LYS A 288 -2.64 -4.55 0.40
N ASP A 289 -2.71 -3.30 0.84
CA ASP A 289 -2.92 -2.16 -0.06
C ASP A 289 -1.95 -1.02 0.26
N LYS A 290 -1.66 -0.19 -0.75
CA LYS A 290 -0.67 0.89 -0.67
C LYS A 290 -1.14 2.14 -1.38
N VAL A 291 -0.85 3.30 -0.79
CA VAL A 291 -1.11 4.61 -1.41
C VAL A 291 0.00 5.59 -1.08
N THR A 292 0.38 6.44 -2.03
CA THR A 292 1.33 7.53 -1.78
C THR A 292 0.58 8.82 -1.47
N ILE A 293 0.83 9.39 -0.29
CA ILE A 293 0.35 10.74 0.05
C ILE A 293 1.43 11.73 -0.36
N ASN A 294 1.08 12.68 -1.21
CA ASN A 294 2.02 13.71 -1.66
C ASN A 294 1.99 14.90 -0.70
N VAL A 295 3.13 15.52 -0.47
CA VAL A 295 3.21 16.76 0.32
C VAL A 295 3.03 17.96 -0.61
N ASP A 296 2.24 18.98 -0.21
CA ASP A 296 2.26 20.25 -0.94
C ASP A 296 3.65 20.86 -0.81
N ALA A 297 4.15 21.41 -1.92
CA ALA A 297 5.57 21.73 -2.06
C ALA A 297 6.08 22.55 -0.88
N LEU A 298 7.22 22.11 -0.32
CA LEU A 298 7.83 22.64 0.90
C LEU A 298 7.82 24.17 0.90
N GLU A 299 7.40 24.76 2.03
CA GLU A 299 7.56 26.18 2.21
C GLU A 299 9.05 26.54 2.10
N PRO A 300 9.43 27.54 1.28
CA PRO A 300 10.83 27.89 1.08
C PRO A 300 11.49 28.30 2.40
N ILE A 301 12.71 27.78 2.64
CA ILE A 301 13.56 28.13 3.78
C ILE A 301 13.72 29.66 3.86
N ILE A 302 13.44 30.23 5.03
CA ILE A 302 13.34 31.68 5.25
C ILE A 302 14.74 32.30 5.28
N ASN A 303 15.15 32.92 4.16
CA ASN A 303 16.35 33.76 4.05
C ASN A 303 16.00 35.18 3.56
N ASP A 304 14.88 35.74 4.02
CA ASP A 304 14.49 37.11 3.68
C ASP A 304 15.42 38.11 4.39
N ASN A 305 15.93 39.11 3.67
CA ASN A 305 16.77 40.14 4.26
C ASN A 305 16.23 41.54 3.94
N LEU A 306 15.89 42.28 4.99
CA LEU A 306 15.59 43.72 4.93
C LEU A 306 16.78 44.47 5.55
N TYR A 307 17.55 45.16 4.70
CA TYR A 307 18.69 45.94 5.13
C TYR A 307 18.40 47.44 5.03
N LEU A 308 18.94 48.19 5.99
CA LEU A 308 18.77 49.63 6.10
C LEU A 308 20.14 50.31 6.06
N THR A 309 20.31 51.26 5.15
CA THR A 309 21.45 52.18 5.14
C THR A 309 20.94 53.61 5.19
N ALA A 310 21.72 54.53 5.71
CA ALA A 310 21.34 55.94 5.76
C ALA A 310 22.50 56.83 5.30
N THR A 311 22.16 57.95 4.68
CA THR A 311 23.12 58.97 4.24
C THR A 311 22.64 60.32 4.73
N SER A 312 23.54 61.12 5.32
CA SER A 312 23.21 62.49 5.73
C SER A 312 22.91 63.36 4.51
N GLN A 313 22.06 64.38 4.68
CA GLN A 313 21.62 65.22 3.54
C GLN A 313 22.76 66.06 2.94
N GLY A 314 23.87 66.26 3.66
CA GLY A 314 24.84 67.31 3.36
C GLY A 314 24.18 68.70 3.39
N GLY A 315 24.97 69.76 3.21
CA GLY A 315 24.44 71.12 3.16
C GLY A 315 25.40 72.15 3.74
N GLU A 316 25.00 73.42 3.72
CA GLU A 316 25.78 74.49 4.36
C GLU A 316 25.54 74.51 5.88
N ASP A 317 26.61 74.70 6.64
CA ASP A 317 26.51 74.98 8.07
C ASP A 317 26.01 76.41 8.33
N GLN A 318 25.84 76.78 9.60
CA GLN A 318 25.40 78.12 10.00
C GLN A 318 26.35 79.25 9.59
N PHE A 319 27.56 78.93 9.12
CA PHE A 319 28.58 79.87 8.65
C PHE A 319 28.71 79.87 7.12
N GLY A 320 27.86 79.10 6.40
CA GLY A 320 27.90 78.97 4.95
C GLY A 320 28.95 77.97 4.42
N ASN A 321 29.61 77.19 5.28
CA ASN A 321 30.55 76.16 4.83
C ASN A 321 29.79 74.90 4.40
N TYR A 322 30.08 74.39 3.21
CA TYR A 322 29.48 73.15 2.73
C TYR A 322 30.03 71.92 3.49
N ILE A 323 29.13 71.19 4.13
CA ILE A 323 29.34 69.88 4.74
C ILE A 323 28.88 68.79 3.74
N PRO A 324 29.77 67.88 3.30
CA PRO A 324 29.39 66.80 2.40
C PRO A 324 28.47 65.79 3.10
N SER A 325 27.72 65.03 2.30
CA SER A 325 26.96 63.89 2.79
C SER A 325 27.88 62.78 3.31
N GLU A 326 27.43 62.07 4.33
CA GLU A 326 28.17 61.00 5.00
C GLU A 326 27.28 59.76 5.13
N ASN A 327 27.84 58.59 4.82
CA ASN A 327 27.14 57.32 5.02
C ASN A 327 27.18 56.91 6.49
N ARG A 328 26.06 56.44 7.02
CA ARG A 328 25.95 55.89 8.37
C ARG A 328 26.32 54.41 8.39
N THR A 329 26.64 53.91 9.57
CA THR A 329 26.74 52.46 9.83
C THR A 329 25.39 51.80 9.49
N PRO A 330 25.37 50.62 8.82
CA PRO A 330 24.12 49.92 8.51
C PRO A 330 23.22 49.73 9.74
N GLY A 331 21.92 49.91 9.57
CA GLY A 331 20.93 49.85 10.64
C GLY A 331 20.92 51.07 11.58
N THR A 332 21.68 52.13 11.29
CA THR A 332 21.67 53.38 12.05
C THR A 332 21.26 54.57 11.19
N ALA A 333 20.60 55.54 11.80
CA ALA A 333 20.25 56.83 11.19
C ALA A 333 20.28 57.93 12.25
N LYS A 334 20.32 59.17 11.78
CA LYS A 334 20.09 60.36 12.59
C LYS A 334 18.97 61.20 11.98
N TRP A 335 18.42 62.10 12.79
CA TRP A 335 17.37 63.03 12.35
C TRP A 335 17.79 63.77 11.09
N THR A 336 16.89 63.77 10.10
CA THR A 336 17.00 64.23 8.72
C THR A 336 17.75 63.36 7.73
N ASP A 337 18.43 62.29 8.14
CA ASP A 337 19.11 61.40 7.19
C ASP A 337 18.11 60.80 6.16
N ILE A 338 18.61 60.53 4.96
CA ILE A 338 17.87 59.76 3.95
C ILE A 338 18.18 58.29 4.16
N VAL A 339 17.17 57.53 4.59
CA VAL A 339 17.27 56.09 4.80
C VAL A 339 16.90 55.39 3.49
N THR A 340 17.79 54.52 3.02
CA THR A 340 17.54 53.57 1.94
C THR A 340 17.26 52.20 2.54
N ALA A 341 16.05 51.70 2.32
CA ALA A 341 15.69 50.32 2.67
C ALA A 341 15.75 49.45 1.42
N GLY A 342 16.47 48.34 1.52
CA GLY A 342 16.52 47.32 0.48
C GLY A 342 15.95 45.99 0.99
N LEU A 343 15.08 45.40 0.20
CA LEU A 343 14.51 44.08 0.38
C LEU A 343 15.19 43.12 -0.60
N LYS A 344 15.73 42.02 -0.09
CA LYS A 344 16.07 40.84 -0.88
C LYS A 344 15.18 39.69 -0.41
N THR A 345 14.31 39.19 -1.30
CA THR A 345 13.38 38.11 -0.99
C THR A 345 14.06 36.75 -1.05
N ARG A 346 13.45 35.75 -0.40
CA ARG A 346 13.89 34.36 -0.40
C ARG A 346 14.07 33.77 -1.80
N ASP A 347 14.92 32.75 -1.84
CA ASP A 347 15.05 31.90 -3.02
C ASP A 347 13.80 31.07 -3.27
N ALA A 348 13.69 30.55 -4.49
CA ALA A 348 12.56 29.73 -4.85
C ALA A 348 12.61 28.42 -4.04
N PRO A 349 11.45 27.88 -3.62
CA PRO A 349 11.41 26.59 -2.93
C PRO A 349 11.97 25.48 -3.81
N ASP A 350 12.60 24.48 -3.18
CA ASP A 350 12.83 23.19 -3.84
C ASP A 350 11.48 22.50 -3.95
N LEU A 351 11.06 22.26 -5.19
CA LEU A 351 9.72 21.76 -5.47
C LEU A 351 9.67 20.22 -5.51
N GLY A 352 10.80 19.53 -5.33
CA GLY A 352 10.87 18.08 -5.47
C GLY A 352 10.71 17.60 -6.92
N SER A 353 10.64 16.28 -7.11
CA SER A 353 10.82 15.66 -8.43
C SER A 353 9.66 15.83 -9.42
N CYS A 354 8.42 16.04 -8.94
CA CYS A 354 7.23 16.19 -9.78
C CYS A 354 6.70 17.60 -9.90
N TYR A 355 7.58 18.56 -9.68
CA TYR A 355 7.28 19.96 -9.87
C TYR A 355 8.36 20.60 -10.73
N ARG A 356 7.99 21.60 -11.52
CA ARG A 356 8.93 22.41 -12.30
C ARG A 356 8.59 23.86 -12.11
N LEU A 357 9.49 24.61 -11.49
CA LEU A 357 9.31 26.04 -11.33
C LEU A 357 9.31 26.72 -12.70
N LYS A 358 8.31 27.57 -12.95
CA LYS A 358 8.26 28.44 -14.13
C LYS A 358 8.73 29.85 -13.76
N THR A 359 8.12 30.40 -12.71
CA THR A 359 8.34 31.78 -12.29
C THR A 359 8.38 31.87 -10.77
N TRP A 360 9.35 32.61 -10.24
CA TRP A 360 9.42 33.02 -8.84
C TRP A 360 9.85 34.48 -8.80
N LYS A 361 8.90 35.39 -8.65
CA LYS A 361 9.12 36.82 -8.85
C LYS A 361 8.38 37.69 -7.83
N LEU A 362 9.04 38.73 -7.36
CA LEU A 362 8.48 39.78 -6.53
C LEU A 362 7.54 40.67 -7.38
N GLU A 363 6.28 40.78 -6.96
CA GLU A 363 5.27 41.60 -7.65
C GLU A 363 4.98 42.92 -6.94
N SER A 364 5.01 42.92 -5.61
CA SER A 364 4.80 44.13 -4.82
C SER A 364 5.56 44.07 -3.52
N ALA A 365 6.00 45.23 -3.03
CA ALA A 365 6.60 45.39 -1.72
C ALA A 365 6.23 46.76 -1.15
N THR A 366 5.84 46.78 0.12
CA THR A 366 5.46 47.99 0.86
C THR A 366 6.15 47.99 2.20
N ILE A 367 6.93 49.04 2.45
CA ILE A 367 7.56 49.26 3.74
C ILE A 367 6.65 50.08 4.65
N LYS A 368 6.68 49.78 5.94
CA LYS A 368 6.04 50.52 7.03
C LYS A 368 7.10 50.97 8.02
N PHE A 369 7.08 52.25 8.34
CA PHE A 369 8.01 52.90 9.27
C PHE A 369 7.27 53.95 10.11
N PRO A 370 7.83 54.40 11.24
CA PRO A 370 7.18 55.40 12.08
C PRO A 370 6.87 56.69 11.31
N LYS A 371 5.72 57.30 11.64
CA LYS A 371 5.29 58.58 11.10
C LYS A 371 5.56 59.66 12.13
N ARG A 372 6.17 60.77 11.70
CA ARG A 372 6.41 61.94 12.54
C ARG A 372 5.13 62.37 13.28
N HIS A 373 5.23 62.57 14.58
CA HIS A 373 4.12 63.08 15.39
C HIS A 373 3.74 64.51 14.95
N PRO A 374 2.46 64.89 14.87
CA PRO A 374 2.05 66.25 14.50
C PRO A 374 2.66 67.34 15.37
N ASP A 375 2.76 67.09 16.67
CA ASP A 375 3.37 68.01 17.66
C ASP A 375 4.91 67.89 17.74
N PHE A 376 5.53 67.08 16.88
CA PHE A 376 6.98 66.97 16.86
C PHE A 376 7.61 68.31 16.44
N THR A 377 8.47 68.84 17.32
CA THR A 377 9.35 69.97 17.01
C THR A 377 10.78 69.60 17.40
N PHE A 378 11.77 70.29 16.84
CA PHE A 378 13.17 70.02 17.16
C PHE A 378 13.49 70.28 18.64
N GLY A 379 12.87 71.28 19.26
CA GLY A 379 13.08 71.65 20.67
C GLY A 379 12.22 70.87 21.68
N SER A 380 11.25 70.08 21.22
CA SER A 380 10.41 69.21 22.03
C SER A 380 9.99 68.01 21.18
N PRO A 381 10.89 67.04 20.97
CA PRO A 381 10.55 65.84 20.21
C PRO A 381 9.48 65.04 20.94
N VAL A 382 8.50 64.57 20.18
CA VAL A 382 7.43 63.69 20.65
C VAL A 382 7.55 62.38 19.88
N GLU A 383 7.47 61.25 20.59
CA GLU A 383 7.57 59.93 19.97
C GLU A 383 6.50 59.74 18.88
N PRO A 384 6.82 59.02 17.79
CA PRO A 384 5.84 58.69 16.76
C PRO A 384 4.76 57.76 17.32
N VAL A 385 3.49 58.06 17.03
CA VAL A 385 2.33 57.27 17.49
C VAL A 385 1.76 56.39 16.37
N GLU A 386 2.02 56.76 15.11
CA GLU A 386 1.52 56.06 13.93
C GLU A 386 2.67 55.51 13.09
N LYS A 387 2.36 54.58 12.18
CA LYS A 387 3.25 54.18 11.09
C LYS A 387 2.69 54.70 9.77
N THR A 388 3.57 55.07 8.85
CA THR A 388 3.24 55.36 7.46
C THR A 388 3.79 54.26 6.55
N SER A 389 3.21 54.14 5.36
CA SER A 389 3.60 53.11 4.37
C SER A 389 4.16 53.76 3.11
N LYS A 390 5.12 53.10 2.47
CA LYS A 390 5.64 53.52 1.16
C LYS A 390 5.87 52.31 0.27
N ALA A 391 5.38 52.38 -0.96
CA ALA A 391 5.66 51.35 -1.96
C ALA A 391 7.15 51.34 -2.30
N MET A 392 7.74 50.14 -2.39
CA MET A 392 9.11 49.95 -2.81
C MET A 392 9.19 49.80 -4.33
N THR A 393 10.23 50.35 -4.93
CA THR A 393 10.52 50.15 -6.35
C THR A 393 11.21 48.79 -6.52
N ILE A 394 10.62 47.91 -7.31
CA ILE A 394 11.20 46.60 -7.63
C ILE A 394 12.34 46.82 -8.62
N THR A 395 13.54 46.40 -8.24
CA THR A 395 14.80 46.62 -8.98
C THR A 395 15.33 45.35 -9.65
N GLY A 396 14.69 44.20 -9.39
CA GLY A 396 14.99 42.90 -9.98
C GLY A 396 13.91 41.89 -9.59
N ASP A 397 14.02 40.64 -10.04
CA ASP A 397 12.96 39.63 -9.79
C ASP A 397 12.78 39.30 -8.31
N LYS A 398 13.76 39.62 -7.46
CA LYS A 398 13.75 39.32 -6.02
C LYS A 398 14.18 40.49 -5.14
N THR A 399 14.28 41.68 -5.70
CA THR A 399 14.80 42.85 -4.98
C THR A 399 13.91 44.07 -5.13
N ALA A 400 13.73 44.81 -4.05
CA ALA A 400 13.08 46.10 -4.08
C ALA A 400 13.78 47.11 -3.18
N THR A 401 13.70 48.38 -3.52
CA THR A 401 14.34 49.47 -2.78
C THR A 401 13.40 50.64 -2.59
N VAL A 402 13.56 51.37 -1.50
CA VAL A 402 12.85 52.62 -1.26
C VAL A 402 13.69 53.55 -0.42
N GLN A 403 13.53 54.85 -0.65
CA GLN A 403 14.11 55.89 0.20
C GLN A 403 13.03 56.63 0.97
N PHE A 404 13.30 56.97 2.22
CA PHE A 404 12.47 57.84 3.04
C PHE A 404 13.36 58.68 3.96
N LYS A 405 12.83 59.79 4.47
CA LYS A 405 13.54 60.66 5.39
C LYS A 405 13.29 60.16 6.82
N GLU A 406 14.32 60.08 7.64
CA GLU A 406 14.15 59.95 9.09
C GLU A 406 13.82 61.35 9.64
N ASP A 407 12.54 61.58 9.96
CA ASP A 407 12.07 62.88 10.44
C ASP A 407 11.16 62.79 11.66
N TRP A 408 11.15 61.63 12.33
CA TRP A 408 10.21 61.33 13.41
C TRP A 408 10.86 61.23 14.79
N SER A 409 12.18 61.11 14.89
CA SER A 409 12.87 61.02 16.18
C SER A 409 14.15 61.85 16.24
N LEU A 410 14.49 62.32 17.43
CA LEU A 410 15.77 62.95 17.76
C LEU A 410 16.53 62.14 18.83
N ASN A 411 16.10 60.92 19.10
CA ASN A 411 16.63 60.11 20.19
C ASN A 411 18.14 59.87 20.01
N GLY A 412 18.88 60.03 21.10
CA GLY A 412 20.34 60.05 21.13
C GLY A 412 20.98 61.43 20.90
N ALA A 413 20.18 62.46 20.58
CA ALA A 413 20.70 63.83 20.50
C ALA A 413 20.84 64.42 21.90
N GLN A 414 21.92 65.16 22.15
CA GLN A 414 22.14 65.87 23.41
C GLN A 414 21.35 67.19 23.44
N ILE A 415 20.03 67.09 23.34
CA ILE A 415 19.11 68.24 23.34
C ILE A 415 18.31 68.20 24.66
N TYR A 416 18.16 69.36 25.30
CA TYR A 416 17.29 69.52 26.45
C TYR A 416 15.91 70.00 25.97
N ASP A 417 14.87 69.19 26.23
CA ASP A 417 13.48 69.53 25.94
C ASP A 417 12.99 70.51 27.02
N ASN A 418 12.97 71.81 26.68
CA ASN A 418 12.58 72.87 27.60
C ASN A 418 11.10 72.81 28.01
N LEU A 419 10.23 72.18 27.20
CA LEU A 419 8.80 72.06 27.53
C LEU A 419 8.57 70.95 28.55
N LYS A 420 9.35 69.86 28.48
CA LYS A 420 9.26 68.73 29.42
C LYS A 420 10.26 68.82 30.57
N GLY A 421 11.24 69.72 30.51
CA GLY A 421 12.25 69.90 31.55
C GLY A 421 13.18 68.69 31.69
N GLN A 422 13.53 68.03 30.58
CA GLN A 422 14.38 66.83 30.60
C GLN A 422 15.20 66.69 29.31
N MET A 423 16.26 65.89 29.35
CA MET A 423 17.01 65.52 28.14
C MET A 423 16.15 64.63 27.23
N VAL A 424 16.31 64.78 25.93
CA VAL A 424 15.76 63.84 24.93
C VAL A 424 16.28 62.42 25.25
N PRO A 425 15.44 61.37 25.11
CA PRO A 425 15.86 60.00 25.36
C PRO A 425 17.12 59.61 24.57
N GLY A 426 17.89 58.66 25.10
CA GLY A 426 19.08 58.12 24.43
C GLY A 426 18.76 57.37 23.13
N PRO A 427 19.78 56.85 22.41
CA PRO A 427 19.58 56.13 21.15
C PRO A 427 18.49 55.06 21.24
N THR A 428 17.58 55.03 20.26
CA THR A 428 16.36 54.21 20.32
C THR A 428 16.15 53.43 19.03
N TYR A 429 15.77 52.17 19.16
CA TYR A 429 15.41 51.31 18.04
C TYR A 429 13.93 51.47 17.65
N TYR A 430 13.67 51.61 16.36
CA TYR A 430 12.33 51.64 15.79
C TYR A 430 12.11 50.45 14.86
N ASP A 431 10.94 49.80 14.97
CA ASP A 431 10.58 48.65 14.15
C ASP A 431 10.15 49.07 12.74
N ILE A 432 10.89 48.59 11.76
CA ILE A 432 10.63 48.74 10.33
C ILE A 432 10.12 47.40 9.80
N GLU A 433 8.99 47.43 9.10
CA GLU A 433 8.32 46.23 8.59
C GLU A 433 8.15 46.35 7.08
N THR A 434 8.42 45.29 6.33
CA THR A 434 8.10 45.24 4.90
C THR A 434 7.17 44.07 4.64
N THR A 435 6.02 44.36 4.03
CA THR A 435 5.10 43.34 3.50
C THR A 435 5.29 43.25 1.99
N TYR A 436 5.43 42.06 1.45
CA TYR A 436 5.67 41.86 0.01
C TYR A 436 4.96 40.61 -0.53
N THR A 437 4.64 40.61 -1.82
CA THR A 437 3.95 39.50 -2.50
C THR A 437 4.82 38.91 -3.60
N MET A 438 5.00 37.59 -3.57
CA MET A 438 5.67 36.81 -4.60
C MET A 438 4.65 36.12 -5.50
N LEU A 439 4.85 36.21 -6.81
CA LEU A 439 4.26 35.33 -7.81
C LEU A 439 5.06 34.03 -7.88
N TRP A 440 4.34 32.93 -7.76
CA TRP A 440 4.87 31.58 -7.88
C TRP A 440 4.09 30.82 -8.94
N GLU A 441 4.72 30.64 -10.10
CA GLU A 441 4.19 29.82 -11.17
C GLU A 441 5.01 28.53 -11.28
N TYR A 442 4.33 27.40 -11.36
CA TYR A 442 4.98 26.10 -11.45
C TYR A 442 4.13 25.11 -12.24
N ARG A 443 4.77 24.06 -12.75
CA ARG A 443 4.10 22.87 -13.27
C ARG A 443 4.12 21.82 -12.18
N LYS A 444 3.00 21.14 -12.00
CA LYS A 444 2.92 19.94 -11.15
C LYS A 444 2.44 18.77 -11.99
N GLY A 445 3.22 17.71 -11.98
CA GLY A 445 2.87 16.44 -12.59
C GLY A 445 2.31 15.48 -11.54
N ARG A 446 1.36 14.64 -11.95
CA ARG A 446 0.92 13.49 -11.17
C ARG A 446 2.01 12.41 -11.23
N ARG A 447 2.36 11.81 -10.09
CA ARG A 447 3.22 10.62 -10.12
C ARG A 447 2.46 9.45 -10.71
N ALA A 448 3.10 8.74 -11.63
CA ALA A 448 2.68 7.47 -12.14
C ALA A 448 3.88 6.53 -12.21
N CYS A 449 3.62 5.23 -12.31
CA CYS A 449 4.67 4.28 -12.65
C CYS A 449 4.85 4.26 -14.16
N CYS A 450 6.06 4.57 -14.61
CA CYS A 450 6.43 4.43 -16.02
C CYS A 450 7.28 3.16 -16.17
N GLY A 451 6.64 2.02 -16.38
CA GLY A 451 7.28 0.74 -16.63
C GLY A 451 6.42 -0.43 -16.18
N GLU A 452 6.38 -1.50 -16.97
CA GLU A 452 5.60 -2.72 -16.65
C GLU A 452 6.27 -3.56 -15.55
N ASP A 453 7.61 -3.53 -15.45
CA ASP A 453 8.36 -4.45 -14.57
C ASP A 453 9.14 -3.79 -13.42
N ASP A 454 9.32 -2.48 -13.44
CA ASP A 454 10.03 -1.71 -12.41
C ASP A 454 9.32 -0.36 -12.28
N CYS A 455 8.55 -0.17 -11.20
CA CYS A 455 7.67 0.97 -10.96
C CYS A 455 8.51 2.26 -10.74
N ARG A 456 9.25 2.70 -11.75
CA ARG A 456 10.05 3.91 -11.67
C ARG A 456 9.10 5.09 -11.61
N PRO A 457 9.16 5.89 -10.54
CA PRO A 457 8.27 7.03 -10.38
C PRO A 457 8.59 8.04 -11.48
N CYS A 458 7.63 8.27 -12.35
CA CYS A 458 7.67 9.33 -13.35
C CYS A 458 6.55 10.32 -13.08
N CYS A 459 6.72 11.54 -13.56
CA CYS A 459 5.74 12.59 -13.41
C CYS A 459 5.04 12.78 -14.77
N VAL A 460 3.75 12.48 -14.80
CA VAL A 460 2.86 12.59 -15.96
C VAL A 460 1.81 13.68 -15.72
N ASP A 461 0.95 13.97 -16.68
CA ASP A 461 -0.21 14.87 -16.51
C ASP A 461 0.16 16.24 -15.91
N TRP A 462 1.14 16.90 -16.53
CA TRP A 462 1.67 18.17 -16.04
C TRP A 462 0.70 19.34 -16.21
N ASN A 463 0.18 19.86 -15.10
CA ASN A 463 -0.67 21.05 -15.07
C ASN A 463 0.10 22.29 -14.61
N ASP A 464 -0.23 23.44 -15.20
CA ASP A 464 0.31 24.74 -14.80
C ASP A 464 -0.51 25.30 -13.62
N TYR A 465 0.19 25.84 -12.63
CA TYR A 465 -0.38 26.49 -11.46
C TYR A 465 0.25 27.87 -11.27
N SER A 466 -0.54 28.80 -10.74
CA SER A 466 -0.10 30.13 -10.35
C SER A 466 -0.66 30.45 -8.96
N LYS A 467 0.22 30.84 -8.03
CA LYS A 467 -0.13 31.24 -6.66
C LYS A 467 0.55 32.57 -6.35
N HIS A 468 -0.15 33.42 -5.59
CA HIS A 468 0.43 34.63 -5.01
C HIS A 468 0.60 34.40 -3.51
N ARG A 469 1.80 34.63 -2.98
CA ARG A 469 2.09 34.48 -1.54
C ARG A 469 2.59 35.79 -0.95
N THR A 470 1.99 36.20 0.18
CA THR A 470 2.35 37.43 0.89
C THR A 470 3.18 37.11 2.12
N TYR A 471 4.28 37.82 2.29
CA TYR A 471 5.25 37.65 3.37
C TYR A 471 5.47 38.96 4.10
N THR A 472 5.93 38.87 5.35
CA THR A 472 6.30 40.03 6.16
C THR A 472 7.67 39.82 6.78
N VAL A 473 8.58 40.77 6.59
CA VAL A 473 9.91 40.81 7.21
C VAL A 473 10.03 42.05 8.10
N LYS A 474 10.69 41.90 9.26
CA LYS A 474 10.88 42.97 10.23
C LYS A 474 12.37 43.18 10.48
N THR A 475 12.77 44.43 10.65
CA THR A 475 14.10 44.82 11.12
C THR A 475 14.00 46.04 12.03
N LYS A 476 15.12 46.45 12.63
CA LYS A 476 15.17 47.62 13.51
C LYS A 476 16.11 48.68 12.96
N LEU A 477 15.71 49.95 13.06
CA LEU A 477 16.53 51.11 12.78
C LEU A 477 16.90 51.80 14.09
N LEU A 478 18.19 51.92 14.39
CA LEU A 478 18.67 52.71 15.53
C LEU A 478 18.75 54.18 15.14
N VAL A 479 17.92 55.03 15.75
CA VAL A 479 18.08 56.49 15.69
C VAL A 479 18.97 56.91 16.85
N ASN A 480 20.11 57.54 16.55
CA ASN A 480 21.14 57.85 17.55
C ASN A 480 21.64 59.30 17.51
N GLY A 481 20.77 60.23 17.14
CA GLY A 481 20.98 61.66 17.32
C GLY A 481 20.49 62.50 16.16
N THR A 482 21.11 63.67 16.01
CA THR A 482 20.78 64.63 14.95
C THR A 482 21.79 64.54 13.80
N GLY A 483 21.28 64.49 12.57
CA GLY A 483 22.10 64.52 11.35
C GLY A 483 22.61 65.93 11.04
N VAL A 484 21.99 66.96 11.63
CA VAL A 484 22.49 68.33 11.60
C VAL A 484 23.38 68.59 12.81
N ASN A 485 24.59 69.10 12.56
CA ASN A 485 25.45 69.64 13.61
C ASN A 485 24.82 70.96 14.09
N SER A 486 23.95 70.89 15.10
CA SER A 486 23.51 72.08 15.82
C SER A 486 24.68 72.60 16.64
N LEU A 487 25.56 73.39 16.03
CA LEU A 487 26.62 74.15 16.69
C LEU A 487 26.09 75.48 17.27
N ALA A 488 24.83 75.49 17.68
CA ALA A 488 24.27 76.58 18.47
C ALA A 488 24.76 76.39 19.92
N ASN A 489 25.96 76.91 20.21
CA ASN A 489 26.40 77.23 21.56
C ASN A 489 25.97 78.66 21.89
#